data_AF-A0A645C1E9-F1
#
_entry.id   AF-A0A645C1E9-F1
#
_cell.length_a   1.000
_cell.length_b   1.000
_cell.length_c   1.000
_cell.angle_alpha   90.00
_cell.angle_beta   90.00
_cell.angle_gamma   90.00
#
_symmetry.space_group_name_H-M   'P 1'
#
loop_
_entity.id
_entity.type
_entity.pdbx_description
1 polymer ?
#
loop_
_entity_poly.entity_id
_entity_poly.type
_entity_poly.pdbx_seq_one_letter_code
_entity_poly.pdbx_strand_id
1 'polypeptide(L)'
;MQNFSHANVALRLGWLGRVGEHVLVGPRFHRNHHMLRDPQRPERHNCNFGQVLPWWDQLFGTALYHAEALRPTGVSDPVVDADNGCGVIGMQWHSTRRFWAAVTCRAGWRPGDVSFGPGYRPVHDADANDEDAPHAAPRASAQSMMD
;
A
#
# COMPACT_ATOMS: atom_id res chain seq x y z
N MET A 1 11.30 -11.81 -14.72
CA MET A 1 11.47 -11.14 -13.42
C MET A 1 10.13 -10.75 -12.81
N GLN A 2 9.35 -9.85 -13.41
CA GLN A 2 7.96 -9.56 -12.97
C GLN A 2 7.09 -10.84 -12.95
N ASN A 3 7.25 -11.72 -13.95
CA ASN A 3 6.57 -13.02 -13.95
C ASN A 3 6.98 -13.95 -12.79
N PHE A 4 8.18 -13.78 -12.21
CA PHE A 4 8.68 -14.63 -11.11
C PHE A 4 8.21 -14.10 -9.73
N SER A 5 8.12 -12.78 -9.57
CA SER A 5 7.52 -12.13 -8.39
C SER A 5 5.99 -12.30 -8.31
N HIS A 6 5.33 -12.59 -9.44
CA HIS A 6 3.91 -12.93 -9.51
C HIS A 6 3.63 -14.43 -9.67
N ALA A 7 4.63 -15.25 -10.03
CA ALA A 7 4.45 -16.69 -10.03
C ALA A 7 4.33 -17.12 -8.57
N ASN A 8 3.15 -17.61 -8.15
CA ASN A 8 2.86 -18.14 -6.80
C ASN A 8 3.69 -19.39 -6.43
N VAL A 9 4.97 -19.45 -6.82
CA VAL A 9 5.91 -20.47 -6.37
C VAL A 9 6.40 -20.05 -4.99
N ALA A 10 5.75 -20.58 -3.97
CA ALA A 10 6.33 -20.61 -2.64
C ALA A 10 7.56 -21.53 -2.70
N LEU A 11 8.76 -20.99 -2.94
CA LEU A 11 10.02 -21.71 -2.82
C LEU A 11 10.32 -22.00 -1.34
N ARG A 12 9.46 -22.78 -0.68
CA ARG A 12 9.67 -23.28 0.70
C ARG A 12 10.50 -24.56 0.65
N LEU A 13 11.72 -24.48 0.13
CA LEU A 13 12.73 -25.54 0.20
C LEU A 13 13.42 -25.55 1.59
N GLY A 14 12.64 -25.63 2.67
CA GLY A 14 13.18 -25.71 4.04
C GLY A 14 14.20 -24.60 4.36
N TRP A 15 15.42 -24.97 4.81
CA TRP A 15 16.50 -24.03 5.13
C TRP A 15 16.94 -23.17 3.93
N LEU A 16 16.82 -23.71 2.71
CA LEU A 16 17.12 -23.02 1.46
C LEU A 16 16.04 -21.99 1.11
N GLY A 17 14.81 -22.16 1.60
CA GLY A 17 13.75 -21.15 1.47
C GLY A 17 14.06 -19.90 2.29
N ARG A 18 14.54 -20.06 3.53
CA ARG A 18 14.90 -18.93 4.39
C ARG A 18 16.10 -18.16 3.82
N VAL A 19 17.16 -18.86 3.38
CA VAL A 19 18.32 -18.22 2.73
C VAL A 19 17.97 -17.66 1.35
N GLY A 20 17.15 -18.36 0.58
CA GLY A 20 16.71 -17.95 -0.75
C GLY A 20 15.89 -16.65 -0.73
N GLU A 21 15.04 -16.46 0.28
CA GLU A 21 14.28 -15.22 0.49
C GLU A 21 15.15 -14.00 0.84
N HIS A 22 16.37 -14.21 1.34
CA HIS A 22 17.34 -13.13 1.56
C HIS A 22 18.11 -12.75 0.28
N VAL A 23 18.04 -13.58 -0.76
CA VAL A 23 18.73 -13.38 -2.04
C VAL A 23 17.76 -12.95 -3.14
N LEU A 24 16.56 -13.53 -3.21
CA LEU A 24 15.56 -13.27 -4.25
C LEU A 24 14.20 -12.90 -3.65
N VAL A 25 13.53 -11.96 -4.30
CA VAL A 25 12.17 -11.53 -3.96
C VAL A 25 11.17 -12.63 -4.33
N GLY A 26 10.49 -13.16 -3.32
CA GLY A 26 9.44 -14.17 -3.48
C GLY A 26 8.02 -13.59 -3.56
N PRO A 27 7.01 -14.42 -3.88
CA PRO A 27 5.63 -13.96 -4.07
C PRO A 27 5.02 -13.35 -2.81
N ARG A 28 5.39 -13.88 -1.63
CA ARG A 28 4.92 -13.37 -0.34
C ARG A 28 5.50 -11.99 -0.03
N PHE A 29 6.78 -11.76 -0.35
CA PHE A 29 7.43 -10.46 -0.22
C PHE A 29 6.76 -9.42 -1.10
N HIS A 30 6.52 -9.75 -2.38
CA HIS A 30 5.81 -8.88 -3.30
C HIS A 30 4.34 -8.68 -2.93
N ARG A 31 3.67 -9.68 -2.38
CA ARG A 31 2.29 -9.54 -1.89
C ARG A 31 2.19 -8.62 -0.68
N ASN A 32 3.15 -8.69 0.24
CA ASN A 32 3.22 -7.77 1.38
C ASN A 32 3.46 -6.32 0.92
N HIS A 33 4.25 -6.11 -0.14
CA HIS A 33 4.42 -4.79 -0.75
C HIS A 33 3.09 -4.19 -1.24
N HIS A 34 2.19 -5.03 -1.77
CA HIS A 34 0.85 -4.61 -2.23
C HIS A 34 -0.23 -4.65 -1.16
N MET A 35 0.12 -4.79 0.13
CA MET A 35 -0.88 -4.87 1.18
C MET A 35 -1.63 -3.55 1.33
N LEU A 36 -2.93 -3.62 1.59
CA LEU A 36 -3.71 -2.43 1.97
C LEU A 36 -3.16 -1.82 3.26
N ARG A 37 -3.26 -0.49 3.35
CA ARG A 37 -2.87 0.31 4.52
C ARG A 37 -3.59 -0.18 5.78
N ASP A 38 -2.85 -0.27 6.87
CA ASP A 38 -3.38 -0.56 8.20
C ASP A 38 -3.62 0.76 8.95
N PRO A 39 -4.87 1.10 9.34
CA PRO A 39 -5.12 2.28 10.16
C PRO A 39 -4.39 2.24 11.51
N GLN A 40 -4.14 1.04 12.06
CA GLN A 40 -3.43 0.87 13.33
C GLN A 40 -1.91 0.88 13.18
N ARG A 41 -1.39 0.67 11.97
CA ARG A 41 0.06 0.62 11.65
C ARG A 41 0.33 1.21 10.27
N PRO A 42 0.11 2.52 10.08
CA PRO A 42 0.11 3.17 8.78
C PRO A 42 1.47 3.16 8.07
N GLU A 43 2.56 2.85 8.75
CA GLU A 43 3.88 2.73 8.12
C GLU A 43 4.16 1.34 7.54
N ARG A 44 3.33 0.33 7.84
CA ARG A 44 3.63 -1.08 7.53
C ARG A 44 3.42 -1.46 6.07
N HIS A 45 2.57 -0.75 5.32
CA HIS A 45 2.43 -0.97 3.88
C HIS A 45 3.62 -0.42 3.08
N ASN A 46 4.38 0.52 3.66
CA ASN A 46 5.58 1.09 3.06
C ASN A 46 6.82 0.19 3.25
N CYS A 47 6.77 -1.01 2.68
CA CYS A 47 7.82 -2.02 2.79
C CYS A 47 8.11 -2.71 1.45
N ASN A 48 9.19 -3.50 1.42
CA ASN A 48 9.48 -4.45 0.34
C ASN A 48 9.60 -3.83 -1.07
N PHE A 49 10.41 -2.78 -1.19
CA PHE A 49 10.60 -2.01 -2.43
C PHE A 49 11.40 -2.76 -3.51
N GLY A 50 12.24 -3.71 -3.11
CA GLY A 50 13.05 -4.52 -4.00
C GLY A 50 12.18 -5.34 -4.97
N GLN A 51 12.43 -5.20 -6.27
CA GLN A 51 11.70 -5.93 -7.30
C GLN A 51 12.26 -7.35 -7.56
N VAL A 52 13.58 -7.51 -7.45
CA VAL A 52 14.29 -8.78 -7.73
C VAL A 52 15.14 -9.20 -6.54
N LEU A 53 15.92 -8.28 -5.99
CA LEU A 53 16.80 -8.51 -4.85
C LEU A 53 16.29 -7.70 -3.65
N PRO A 54 16.15 -8.31 -2.46
CA PRO A 54 15.66 -7.62 -1.26
C PRO A 54 16.78 -6.93 -0.47
N TRP A 55 17.99 -6.79 -1.04
CA TRP A 55 19.17 -6.31 -0.31
C TRP A 55 19.03 -4.86 0.15
N TRP A 56 18.40 -4.02 -0.65
CA TRP A 56 18.09 -2.64 -0.26
C TRP A 56 17.14 -2.59 0.92
N ASP A 57 16.09 -3.42 0.92
CA ASP A 57 15.15 -3.48 2.03
C ASP A 57 15.78 -4.01 3.33
N GLN A 58 16.73 -4.94 3.23
CA GLN A 58 17.48 -5.41 4.39
C GLN A 58 18.42 -4.33 4.92
N LEU A 59 19.09 -3.60 4.03
CA LEU A 59 20.02 -2.53 4.39
C LEU A 59 19.30 -1.36 5.09
N PHE A 60 18.11 -1.00 4.61
CA PHE A 60 17.34 0.13 5.13
C PHE A 60 16.23 -0.28 6.12
N GLY A 61 16.11 -1.57 6.45
CA GLY A 61 15.15 -2.07 7.43
C GLY A 61 13.69 -2.06 6.97
N THR A 62 13.44 -2.05 5.66
CA THR A 62 12.09 -2.06 5.05
C THR A 62 11.64 -3.46 4.61
N ALA A 63 12.40 -4.51 4.95
CA ALA A 63 12.07 -5.90 4.61
C ALA A 63 11.05 -6.53 5.57
N LEU A 64 9.93 -7.00 5.03
CA LEU A 64 8.82 -7.65 5.72
C LEU A 64 8.49 -9.01 5.09
N TYR A 65 9.01 -10.08 5.70
CA TYR A 65 8.90 -11.44 5.17
C TYR A 65 7.66 -12.20 5.66
N HIS A 66 7.69 -12.65 6.92
CA HIS A 66 6.78 -13.67 7.46
C HIS A 66 6.09 -13.25 8.78
N ALA A 67 6.49 -12.11 9.34
CA ALA A 67 5.93 -11.60 10.58
C ALA A 67 4.48 -11.10 10.43
N GLU A 68 4.04 -10.87 9.18
CA GLU A 68 2.70 -10.40 8.87
C GLU A 68 1.81 -11.55 8.36
N ALA A 69 0.58 -11.61 8.88
CA ALA A 69 -0.46 -12.45 8.30
C ALA A 69 -0.74 -11.98 6.87
N LEU A 70 -1.21 -12.87 5.98
CA LEU A 70 -1.55 -12.44 4.63
C LEU A 70 -2.70 -11.43 4.68
N ARG A 71 -2.42 -10.20 4.23
CA ARG A 71 -3.38 -9.10 4.18
C ARG A 71 -4.09 -9.06 2.82
N PRO A 72 -5.29 -8.44 2.77
CA PRO A 72 -5.88 -8.02 1.51
C PRO A 72 -4.93 -7.06 0.78
N THR A 73 -4.95 -7.12 -0.55
CA THR A 73 -4.15 -6.27 -1.45
C THR A 73 -5.08 -5.40 -2.27
N GLY A 74 -4.61 -4.22 -2.69
CA GLY A 74 -5.40 -3.32 -3.53
C GLY A 74 -5.03 -1.87 -3.31
N VAL A 75 -5.94 -0.97 -3.68
CA VAL A 75 -5.80 0.46 -3.41
C VAL A 75 -6.74 0.86 -2.30
N SER A 76 -6.21 1.56 -1.29
CA SER A 76 -6.96 2.00 -0.11
C SER A 76 -7.92 3.17 -0.38
N ASP A 77 -7.59 4.02 -1.36
CA ASP A 77 -8.42 5.16 -1.76
C ASP A 77 -9.61 4.70 -2.62
N PRO A 78 -10.88 4.88 -2.15
CA PRO A 78 -12.07 4.46 -2.89
C PRO A 78 -12.24 5.16 -4.25
N VAL A 79 -11.77 6.40 -4.38
CA VAL A 79 -11.80 7.15 -5.65
C VAL A 79 -10.84 6.54 -6.66
N VAL A 80 -9.73 5.97 -6.19
CA VAL A 80 -8.78 5.26 -7.04
C VAL A 80 -9.22 3.83 -7.32
N ASP A 81 -9.75 3.13 -6.32
CA ASP A 81 -10.24 1.76 -6.46
C ASP A 81 -11.42 1.66 -7.46
N ALA A 82 -12.26 2.70 -7.55
CA ALA A 82 -13.36 2.76 -8.51
C ALA A 82 -12.91 2.60 -9.99
N ASP A 83 -11.66 2.96 -10.31
CA ASP A 83 -11.13 2.84 -11.67
C ASP A 83 -11.00 1.38 -12.15
N ASN A 84 -10.97 0.41 -11.22
CA ASN A 84 -10.98 -1.01 -11.53
C ASN A 84 -12.22 -1.41 -12.37
N GLY A 85 -13.32 -0.65 -12.28
CA GLY A 85 -14.54 -0.84 -13.06
C GLY A 85 -14.57 -0.14 -14.43
N CYS A 86 -13.57 0.69 -14.77
CA CYS A 86 -13.63 1.58 -15.93
C CYS A 86 -12.94 1.04 -17.19
N GLY A 87 -12.37 -0.17 -17.12
CA GLY A 87 -11.54 -0.74 -18.18
C GLY A 87 -10.25 0.05 -18.42
N VAL A 88 -9.41 -0.42 -19.35
CA VAL A 88 -8.06 0.11 -19.54
C VAL A 88 -8.08 1.60 -19.92
N ILE A 89 -8.94 2.01 -20.85
CA ILE A 89 -9.01 3.41 -21.30
C ILE A 89 -9.48 4.33 -20.17
N GLY A 90 -10.53 3.94 -19.44
CA GLY A 90 -11.05 4.74 -18.33
C GLY A 90 -10.02 4.90 -17.21
N MET A 91 -9.34 3.81 -16.84
CA MET A 91 -8.26 3.84 -15.84
C MET A 91 -7.12 4.79 -16.25
N GLN A 92 -6.69 4.77 -17.53
CA GLN A 92 -5.65 5.69 -18.02
C GLN A 92 -6.12 7.14 -18.01
N TRP A 93 -7.38 7.39 -18.38
CA TRP A 93 -7.98 8.73 -18.34
C TRP A 93 -8.05 9.31 -16.93
N HIS A 94 -8.61 8.57 -15.96
CA HIS A 94 -8.71 9.01 -14.57
C HIS A 94 -7.34 9.19 -13.90
N SER A 95 -6.40 8.29 -14.18
CA SER A 95 -5.01 8.43 -13.72
C SER A 95 -4.33 9.69 -14.28
N THR A 96 -4.53 10.00 -15.56
CA THR A 96 -3.97 11.21 -16.19
C THR A 96 -4.56 12.48 -15.57
N ARG A 97 -5.87 12.50 -15.28
CA ARG A 97 -6.53 13.63 -14.62
C ARG A 97 -5.99 13.88 -13.21
N ARG A 98 -5.81 12.82 -12.43
CA ARG A 98 -5.21 12.88 -11.09
C ARG A 98 -3.75 13.34 -11.13
N PHE A 99 -2.97 12.81 -12.08
CA PHE A 99 -1.60 13.27 -12.30
C PHE A 99 -1.55 14.77 -12.57
N TRP A 100 -2.39 15.26 -13.49
CA TRP A 100 -2.45 16.70 -13.80
C TRP A 100 -2.86 17.53 -12.59
N ALA A 101 -3.85 17.09 -11.82
CA ALA A 101 -4.28 17.77 -10.59
C ALA A 101 -3.17 17.80 -9.52
N ALA A 102 -2.38 16.73 -9.38
CA ALA A 102 -1.25 16.67 -8.46
C ALA A 102 -0.13 17.64 -8.86
N VAL A 103 0.30 17.64 -10.12
CA VAL A 103 1.42 18.48 -10.57
C VAL A 103 1.06 19.97 -10.66
N THR A 104 -0.22 20.32 -10.83
CA THR A 104 -0.69 21.71 -10.89
C THR A 104 -1.11 22.29 -9.54
N CYS A 105 -1.11 21.49 -8.47
CA CYS A 105 -1.52 21.93 -7.13
C CYS A 105 -0.37 21.79 -6.13
N ARG A 106 -0.11 22.83 -5.32
CA ARG A 106 0.92 22.78 -4.26
C ARG A 106 0.76 21.58 -3.31
N ALA A 107 -0.48 21.16 -3.05
CA ALA A 107 -0.75 19.98 -2.23
C ALA A 107 -0.11 18.72 -2.83
N GLY A 108 -0.09 18.54 -4.15
CA GLY A 108 0.52 17.37 -4.79
C GLY A 108 2.05 17.30 -4.69
N TRP A 109 2.72 18.37 -4.24
CA TRP A 109 4.18 18.42 -4.11
C TRP A 109 4.67 18.22 -2.66
N ARG A 110 3.77 18.11 -1.69
CA ARG A 110 4.16 17.79 -0.31
C ARG A 110 4.56 16.30 -0.23
N PRO A 111 5.66 15.94 0.47
CA PRO A 111 6.00 14.54 0.71
C PRO A 111 4.96 13.87 1.63
N GLY A 112 4.65 12.61 1.35
CA GLY A 112 3.68 11.81 2.12
C GLY A 112 2.72 11.05 1.21
N ASP A 113 1.88 10.22 1.83
CA ASP A 113 0.81 9.51 1.14
C ASP A 113 -0.30 10.49 0.76
N VAL A 114 -0.83 10.31 -0.45
CA VAL A 114 -1.81 11.18 -1.07
C VAL A 114 -3.02 10.37 -1.52
N SER A 115 -4.19 10.82 -1.11
CA SER A 115 -5.49 10.37 -1.60
C SER A 115 -6.14 11.49 -2.44
N PHE A 116 -7.26 11.20 -3.09
CA PHE A 116 -7.95 12.14 -3.99
C PHE A 116 -9.37 12.42 -3.53
N GLY A 117 -9.64 13.69 -3.22
CA GLY A 117 -10.97 14.18 -2.91
C GLY A 117 -11.80 14.54 -4.15
N PRO A 118 -12.98 15.18 -3.95
CA PRO A 118 -13.82 15.65 -5.04
C PRO A 118 -13.03 16.46 -6.09
N GLY A 119 -13.27 16.18 -7.37
CA GLY A 119 -12.58 16.84 -8.47
C GLY A 119 -11.10 16.48 -8.64
N TYR A 120 -10.65 15.35 -8.08
CA TYR A 120 -9.25 14.88 -8.12
C TYR A 120 -8.26 15.78 -7.36
N ARG A 121 -8.74 16.53 -6.37
CA ARG A 121 -7.86 17.36 -5.54
C ARG A 121 -6.98 16.45 -4.68
N PRO A 122 -5.64 16.62 -4.67
CA PRO A 122 -4.75 15.89 -3.78
C PRO A 122 -5.06 16.22 -2.31
N VAL A 123 -5.21 15.19 -1.49
CA VAL A 123 -5.41 15.27 -0.03
C VAL A 123 -4.29 14.47 0.63
N HIS A 124 -3.56 15.11 1.54
CA HIS A 124 -2.51 14.44 2.31
C HIS A 124 -3.11 13.73 3.52
N ASP A 125 -2.57 12.56 3.84
CA ASP A 125 -2.98 11.81 5.04
C ASP A 125 -2.88 12.64 6.33
N ALA A 126 -1.91 13.56 6.42
CA ALA A 126 -1.76 14.45 7.57
C ALA A 126 -2.83 15.56 7.66
N ASP A 127 -3.48 15.88 6.54
CA ASP A 127 -4.50 16.92 6.44
C ASP A 127 -5.93 16.31 6.38
N ALA A 128 -6.04 14.99 6.26
CA ALA A 128 -7.33 14.30 6.24
C ALA A 128 -7.93 14.34 7.64
N ASN A 129 -9.06 15.05 7.80
CA ASN A 129 -9.87 14.96 9.02
C ASN A 129 -10.37 13.51 9.17
N ASP A 130 -10.54 13.02 10.40
CA ASP A 130 -11.09 11.67 10.68
C ASP A 130 -12.45 11.42 9.96
N GLU A 131 -13.17 12.46 9.53
CA GLU A 131 -14.42 12.36 8.76
C GLU A 131 -14.22 12.24 7.23
N ASP A 132 -13.10 12.74 6.69
CA ASP A 132 -12.76 12.71 5.25
C ASP A 132 -11.78 11.58 4.90
N ALA A 133 -11.13 10.99 5.92
CA ALA A 133 -10.30 9.81 5.75
C ALA A 133 -11.21 8.58 5.52
N PRO A 134 -11.04 7.79 4.45
CA PRO A 134 -11.84 6.59 4.19
C PRO A 134 -11.59 5.45 5.21
N HIS A 135 -10.89 5.73 6.33
CA HIS A 135 -10.34 4.75 7.25
C HIS A 135 -10.52 5.07 8.74
N ALA A 136 -11.38 6.01 9.13
CA ALA A 136 -11.75 6.12 10.53
C ALA A 136 -12.62 4.91 10.92
N ALA A 137 -12.01 3.90 11.52
CA ALA A 137 -12.74 2.94 12.33
C ALA A 137 -13.48 3.73 13.43
N PRO A 138 -14.75 3.42 13.74
CA PRO A 138 -15.43 4.07 14.84
C PRO A 138 -14.62 3.86 16.11
N ARG A 139 -14.23 4.96 16.79
CA ARG A 139 -13.65 4.88 18.13
C ARG A 139 -14.64 4.12 18.98
N ALA A 140 -14.24 2.95 19.50
CA ALA A 140 -15.03 2.24 20.48
C ALA A 140 -15.29 3.22 21.63
N SER A 141 -16.55 3.61 21.78
CA SER A 141 -17.03 4.41 22.89
C SER A 141 -16.57 3.71 24.17
N ALA A 142 -15.64 4.32 24.90
CA ALA A 142 -15.35 3.92 26.26
C ALA A 142 -16.62 4.19 27.08
N GLN A 143 -17.49 3.19 27.15
CA GLN A 143 -18.63 3.21 28.03
C GLN A 143 -18.06 3.16 29.45
N SER A 144 -18.18 4.30 30.12
CA SER A 144 -17.87 4.50 31.53
C SER A 144 -18.50 3.39 32.36
N MET A 145 -17.67 2.48 32.87
CA MET A 145 -18.04 1.56 33.93
C MET A 145 -17.89 2.32 35.25
N MET A 146 -18.93 3.07 35.59
CA MET A 146 -19.27 3.44 36.96
C MET A 146 -20.54 2.66 37.30
N ASP A 147 -20.36 1.67 38.17
CA ASP A 147 -21.26 1.20 39.25
C ASP A 147 -21.00 -0.29 39.56
#